data_AF-A0A365U556-F1
#
_entry.id   AF-A0A365U556-F1
#
_cell.length_a   1.000
_cell.length_b   1.000
_cell.length_c   1.000
_cell.angle_alpha   90.00
_cell.angle_beta   90.00
_cell.angle_gamma   90.00
#
_symmetry.space_group_name_H-M   'P 1'
#
loop_
_entity.id
_entity.type
_entity.pdbx_description
1 polymer ?
#
loop_
_entity_poly.entity_id
_entity_poly.type
_entity_poly.pdbx_seq_one_letter_code
_entity_poly.pdbx_strand_id
1 'polypeptide(L)'
;MTYSRRDILKIGAAAGLASAAPSHLLAQSNSGVALTAREASMQLAPPDYPRTAIWGYDGSMPGPVIRVRQGGRVTRRLVNELPQATSLHWHGVRIDNAMDGVAGLTQEAVAPGASFDIDFVAHDAGTYWYHAHNRSVEQVARGLYGALVVEEPEGPDVDRDEVLILDDWLLNPDTAQIDPDFTSRHDRSHAGRVGNFIATNGQYRHSLDVRRNERLRLRLVNAANARIFELALAGLEGWVMALDGMPLEAPQPVSDTVLLGPGQRADLLVDVAAEQGETAYLVRVDNGEGFVQSAFPVIAASSGARRDAPQALPPNANMAPPDLSQARHVRLHMGGGAMGRLQSAQFNGERRTFRQLVDANQFWAFNDVIGMTDDPLADLARDEPVRLEIVNDTSFPHAMHLHGMHFREIGADGSLEPLRDTILTFGGETREIAFSAHNPGDWLFHCHMLSHAASGMMTWVRVT
;
A
#
# COMPACT_ATOMS: atom_id res chain seq x y z
N MET A 1 70.76 36.36 -1.73
CA MET A 1 71.47 35.61 -2.80
C MET A 1 70.47 35.32 -3.91
N THR A 2 70.88 35.65 -5.13
CA THR A 2 70.17 35.54 -6.40
C THR A 2 70.17 34.10 -6.90
N TYR A 3 69.00 33.52 -7.21
CA TYR A 3 68.92 32.24 -7.93
C TYR A 3 69.06 32.47 -9.43
N SER A 4 69.98 31.74 -10.06
CA SER A 4 70.32 31.87 -11.48
C SER A 4 69.47 30.97 -12.37
N ARG A 5 69.40 31.30 -13.67
CA ARG A 5 68.62 30.64 -14.73
C ARG A 5 68.97 29.17 -15.05
N ARG A 6 69.76 28.48 -14.21
CA ARG A 6 70.12 27.05 -14.41
C ARG A 6 69.42 26.06 -13.48
N ASP A 7 68.64 26.52 -12.49
CA ASP A 7 67.89 25.62 -11.58
C ASP A 7 66.44 25.36 -12.02
N ILE A 8 65.96 25.99 -13.10
CA ILE A 8 64.58 25.88 -13.63
C ILE A 8 64.45 24.79 -14.73
N LEU A 9 65.44 23.88 -14.86
CA LEU A 9 65.38 22.76 -15.83
C LEU A 9 65.57 21.39 -15.17
N LYS A 10 64.97 21.20 -13.99
CA LYS A 10 64.77 19.87 -13.36
C LYS A 10 63.34 19.61 -12.91
N ILE A 11 62.37 20.39 -13.38
CA ILE A 11 60.93 20.13 -13.21
C ILE A 11 60.32 20.05 -14.61
N GLY A 12 60.31 18.86 -15.21
CA GLY A 12 59.79 18.70 -16.57
C GLY A 12 60.19 17.39 -17.23
N ALA A 13 59.85 16.26 -16.61
CA ALA A 13 59.70 14.96 -17.29
C ALA A 13 59.16 13.91 -16.29
N ALA A 14 57.88 14.01 -15.95
CA ALA A 14 57.11 12.92 -15.35
C ALA A 14 55.63 13.11 -15.70
N ALA A 15 55.33 13.12 -17.00
CA ALA A 15 53.97 13.05 -17.52
C ALA A 15 53.94 11.88 -18.52
N GLY A 16 53.48 10.73 -18.06
CA GLY A 16 53.32 9.54 -18.88
C GLY A 16 53.32 8.28 -18.04
N LEU A 17 52.15 7.66 -17.90
CA LEU A 17 51.87 6.34 -17.32
C LEU A 17 51.77 6.28 -15.79
N ALA A 18 50.81 7.02 -15.24
CA ALA A 18 50.07 6.54 -14.07
C ALA A 18 48.87 5.75 -14.61
N SER A 19 48.97 4.42 -14.51
CA SER A 19 47.87 3.48 -14.71
C SER A 19 46.63 3.99 -13.99
N ALA A 20 45.57 4.27 -14.76
CA ALA A 20 44.24 4.44 -14.24
C ALA A 20 43.83 3.14 -13.55
N ALA A 21 44.00 3.08 -12.23
CA ALA A 21 43.29 2.11 -11.43
C ALA A 21 41.82 2.51 -11.50
N PRO A 22 40.93 1.67 -12.05
CA PRO A 22 39.52 1.93 -11.88
C PRO A 22 39.26 1.84 -10.38
N SER A 23 38.92 2.98 -9.78
CA SER A 23 38.18 3.00 -8.53
C SER A 23 36.83 2.34 -8.82
N HIS A 24 36.83 1.00 -8.81
CA HIS A 24 35.64 0.24 -8.51
C HIS A 24 35.24 0.67 -7.11
N LEU A 25 34.46 1.75 -7.03
CA LEU A 25 33.47 1.86 -5.99
C LEU A 25 32.69 0.55 -6.09
N LEU A 26 32.99 -0.37 -5.18
CA LEU A 26 32.10 -1.48 -4.87
C LEU A 26 30.79 -0.81 -4.44
N ALA A 27 29.92 -0.54 -5.41
CA ALA A 27 28.50 -0.59 -5.15
C ALA A 27 28.30 -1.99 -4.56
N GLN A 28 28.14 -2.07 -3.24
CA GLN A 28 27.56 -3.25 -2.64
C GLN A 28 26.20 -3.39 -3.32
N SER A 29 26.12 -4.31 -4.28
CA SER A 29 24.86 -4.77 -4.80
C SER A 29 24.11 -5.37 -3.61
N ASN A 30 23.07 -4.67 -3.14
CA ASN A 30 22.15 -5.23 -2.13
C ASN A 30 21.32 -6.40 -2.70
N SER A 31 21.62 -6.86 -3.92
CA SER A 31 21.20 -8.17 -4.43
C SER A 31 21.68 -9.25 -3.45
N GLY A 32 20.78 -9.75 -2.61
CA GLY A 32 21.08 -10.81 -1.65
C GLY A 32 20.59 -10.59 -0.22
N VAL A 33 20.06 -9.42 0.14
CA VAL A 33 19.34 -9.30 1.43
C VAL A 33 18.05 -10.11 1.31
N ALA A 34 18.00 -11.23 2.03
CA ALA A 34 16.83 -12.09 2.05
C ALA A 34 15.65 -11.36 2.71
N LEU A 35 14.46 -11.55 2.15
CA LEU A 35 13.19 -11.24 2.77
C LEU A 35 12.44 -12.58 2.84
N THR A 36 12.49 -13.24 3.98
CA THR A 36 12.06 -14.64 4.07
C THR A 36 10.64 -14.76 4.57
N ALA A 37 9.72 -15.22 3.74
CA ALA A 37 8.38 -15.58 4.18
C ALA A 37 8.43 -16.90 4.93
N ARG A 38 8.11 -16.90 6.23
CA ARG A 38 8.19 -18.08 7.10
C ARG A 38 7.09 -18.10 8.15
N GLU A 39 6.80 -19.29 8.68
CA GLU A 39 5.94 -19.42 9.86
C GLU A 39 6.67 -18.89 11.10
N ALA A 40 5.93 -18.22 11.97
CA ALA A 40 6.43 -17.66 13.21
C ALA A 40 5.30 -17.62 14.26
N SER A 41 5.63 -17.07 15.43
CA SER A 41 4.67 -16.86 16.50
C SER A 41 4.94 -15.50 17.13
N MET A 42 3.89 -14.75 17.46
CA MET A 42 4.00 -13.44 18.10
C MET A 42 2.92 -13.25 19.17
N GLN A 43 3.14 -12.31 20.09
CA GLN A 43 2.14 -11.93 21.09
C GLN A 43 1.23 -10.83 20.50
N LEU A 44 0.20 -11.19 19.73
CA LEU A 44 -0.80 -10.23 19.23
C LEU A 44 -1.79 -9.85 20.35
N ALA A 45 -2.48 -10.85 20.88
CA ALA A 45 -3.43 -10.69 21.99
C ALA A 45 -2.71 -10.28 23.29
N PRO A 46 -3.43 -9.75 24.29
CA PRO A 46 -2.86 -9.37 25.57
C PRO A 46 -2.00 -10.47 26.22
N PRO A 47 -1.02 -10.14 27.08
CA PRO A 47 -0.01 -11.10 27.57
C PRO A 47 -0.54 -12.33 28.31
N ASP A 48 -1.79 -12.31 28.77
CA ASP A 48 -2.50 -13.43 29.40
C ASP A 48 -3.02 -14.47 28.40
N TYR A 49 -3.01 -14.16 27.10
CA TYR A 49 -3.38 -15.07 26.02
C TYR A 49 -2.16 -15.81 25.44
N PRO A 50 -2.35 -17.01 24.88
CA PRO A 50 -1.30 -17.69 24.11
C PRO A 50 -0.79 -16.82 22.96
N ARG A 51 0.47 -17.03 22.58
CA ARG A 51 1.02 -16.42 21.36
C ARG A 51 0.27 -16.92 20.13
N THR A 52 0.01 -16.03 19.19
CA THR A 52 -0.66 -16.32 17.92
C THR A 52 0.35 -16.89 16.93
N ALA A 53 0.01 -17.98 16.25
CA ALA A 53 0.75 -18.44 15.08
C ALA A 53 0.50 -17.50 13.89
N ILE A 54 1.57 -17.03 13.27
CA ILE A 54 1.55 -16.07 12.16
C ILE A 54 2.45 -16.56 11.03
N TRP A 55 2.30 -15.95 9.86
CA TRP A 55 3.32 -16.00 8.81
C TRP A 55 3.88 -14.59 8.67
N GLY A 56 5.20 -14.46 8.65
CA GLY A 56 5.85 -13.15 8.65
C GLY A 56 7.04 -13.10 7.72
N TYR A 57 7.33 -11.92 7.20
CA TYR A 57 8.59 -11.66 6.53
C TYR A 57 9.69 -11.51 7.58
N ASP A 58 10.73 -12.32 7.46
CA ASP A 58 11.81 -12.51 8.46
C ASP A 58 11.28 -12.93 9.85
N GLY A 59 10.12 -13.58 9.88
CA GLY A 59 9.47 -14.06 11.10
C GLY A 59 8.84 -12.95 11.96
N SER A 60 8.73 -11.72 11.44
CA SER A 60 8.06 -10.60 12.11
C SER A 60 6.75 -10.22 11.43
N MET A 61 5.89 -9.57 12.21
CA MET A 61 4.66 -8.97 11.74
C MET A 61 4.40 -7.65 12.49
N PRO A 62 4.40 -6.48 11.82
CA PRO A 62 4.73 -6.27 10.41
C PRO A 62 6.07 -6.84 9.95
N GLY A 63 6.19 -7.13 8.65
CA GLY A 63 7.48 -7.34 8.02
C GLY A 63 8.39 -6.11 8.18
N PRO A 64 9.70 -6.24 7.95
CA PRO A 64 10.65 -5.15 8.11
C PRO A 64 10.28 -3.92 7.27
N VAL A 65 10.36 -2.73 7.86
CA VAL A 65 10.19 -1.48 7.09
C VAL A 65 11.39 -1.34 6.14
N ILE A 66 11.12 -1.34 4.83
CA ILE A 66 12.14 -1.10 3.81
C ILE A 66 12.19 0.41 3.56
N ARG A 67 13.33 1.04 3.85
CA ARG A 67 13.58 2.45 3.56
C ARG A 67 14.60 2.59 2.43
N VAL A 68 14.26 3.38 1.42
CA VAL A 68 15.15 3.80 0.33
C VAL A 68 14.92 5.27 0.02
N ARG A 69 15.90 5.96 -0.55
CA ARG A 69 15.67 7.32 -1.07
C ARG A 69 14.97 7.27 -2.43
N GLN A 70 14.27 8.34 -2.79
CA GLN A 70 13.74 8.53 -4.13
C GLN A 70 14.83 8.36 -5.20
N GLY A 71 14.53 7.60 -6.25
CA GLY A 71 15.50 7.18 -7.28
C GLY A 71 16.46 6.07 -6.81
N GLY A 72 16.37 5.63 -5.56
CA GLY A 72 17.10 4.51 -5.01
C GLY A 72 16.56 3.17 -5.52
N ARG A 73 17.42 2.15 -5.49
CA ARG A 73 17.08 0.80 -5.97
C ARG A 73 16.73 -0.12 -4.81
N VAL A 74 15.58 -0.79 -4.90
CA VAL A 74 15.17 -1.84 -3.98
C VAL A 74 15.68 -3.17 -4.53
N THR A 75 16.62 -3.80 -3.81
CA THR A 75 17.12 -5.14 -4.14
C THR A 75 16.94 -6.08 -2.95
N ARG A 76 16.21 -7.18 -3.16
CA ARG A 76 15.91 -8.20 -2.14
C ARG A 76 15.84 -9.58 -2.79
N ARG A 77 15.95 -10.63 -1.99
CA ARG A 77 15.62 -12.00 -2.41
C ARG A 77 14.45 -12.50 -1.58
N LEU A 78 13.28 -12.62 -2.18
CA LEU A 78 12.16 -13.30 -1.55
C LEU A 78 12.52 -14.78 -1.43
N VAL A 79 12.56 -15.30 -0.20
CA VAL A 79 12.76 -16.73 0.07
C VAL A 79 11.47 -17.27 0.65
N ASN A 80 10.94 -18.35 0.08
CA ASN A 80 9.71 -18.96 0.55
C ASN A 80 10.00 -20.19 1.42
N GLU A 81 9.86 -20.04 2.74
CA GLU A 81 9.92 -21.14 3.72
C GLU A 81 8.52 -21.61 4.17
N LEU A 82 7.45 -21.11 3.55
CA LEU A 82 6.07 -21.47 3.86
C LEU A 82 5.70 -22.84 3.29
N PRO A 83 4.65 -23.49 3.83
CA PRO A 83 4.13 -24.74 3.26
C PRO A 83 3.40 -24.56 1.92
N GLN A 84 3.23 -23.33 1.43
CA GLN A 84 2.56 -23.03 0.16
C GLN A 84 3.28 -21.98 -0.67
N ALA A 85 2.97 -21.94 -1.97
CA ALA A 85 3.54 -20.95 -2.88
C ALA A 85 3.14 -19.52 -2.47
N THR A 86 4.00 -18.54 -2.73
CA THR A 86 3.76 -17.12 -2.44
C THR A 86 4.23 -16.24 -3.60
N SER A 87 3.84 -14.97 -3.59
CA SER A 87 4.42 -13.91 -4.43
C SER A 87 4.33 -12.61 -3.65
N LEU A 88 5.10 -11.60 -4.03
CA LEU A 88 5.20 -10.33 -3.30
C LEU A 88 4.85 -9.18 -4.25
N HIS A 89 3.77 -8.45 -3.95
CA HIS A 89 3.40 -7.25 -4.66
C HIS A 89 3.88 -5.99 -3.93
N TRP A 90 4.24 -4.97 -4.70
CA TRP A 90 4.69 -3.65 -4.24
C TRP A 90 3.58 -2.63 -4.45
N HIS A 91 2.66 -2.58 -3.49
CA HIS A 91 1.41 -1.85 -3.61
C HIS A 91 1.63 -0.36 -3.84
N GLY A 92 1.13 0.11 -4.98
CA GLY A 92 1.19 1.50 -5.41
C GLY A 92 2.53 1.93 -6.00
N VAL A 93 3.51 1.05 -6.17
CA VAL A 93 4.82 1.45 -6.73
C VAL A 93 4.78 1.36 -8.26
N ARG A 94 5.19 2.43 -8.95
CA ARG A 94 5.35 2.44 -10.42
C ARG A 94 6.68 1.83 -10.81
N ILE A 95 6.67 0.52 -11.05
CA ILE A 95 7.87 -0.31 -11.33
C ILE A 95 7.77 -1.02 -12.67
N ASP A 96 8.82 -1.74 -13.04
CA ASP A 96 8.78 -2.66 -14.18
C ASP A 96 7.74 -3.76 -13.94
N ASN A 97 6.91 -4.05 -14.95
CA ASN A 97 5.82 -5.01 -14.83
C ASN A 97 6.25 -6.40 -14.35
N ALA A 98 7.44 -6.86 -14.74
CA ALA A 98 8.01 -8.14 -14.29
C ALA A 98 8.30 -8.21 -12.77
N MET A 99 8.31 -7.07 -12.07
CA MET A 99 8.53 -6.99 -10.62
C MET A 99 7.23 -6.76 -9.84
N ASP A 100 6.07 -6.77 -10.51
CA ASP A 100 4.77 -6.44 -9.90
C ASP A 100 4.24 -7.52 -8.95
N GLY A 101 4.69 -8.77 -9.05
CA GLY A 101 4.32 -9.79 -8.05
C GLY A 101 3.01 -10.54 -8.29
N VAL A 102 2.35 -10.35 -9.43
CA VAL A 102 1.04 -10.97 -9.73
C VAL A 102 1.25 -12.37 -10.30
N ALA A 103 1.08 -13.37 -9.45
CA ALA A 103 1.21 -14.77 -9.83
C ALA A 103 0.23 -15.16 -10.95
N GLY A 104 0.75 -15.67 -12.06
CA GLY A 104 -0.03 -16.06 -13.24
C GLY A 104 -0.31 -14.93 -14.23
N LEU A 105 0.14 -13.70 -13.96
CA LEU A 105 0.07 -12.57 -14.91
C LEU A 105 1.47 -12.03 -15.24
N THR A 106 2.19 -11.55 -14.23
CA THR A 106 3.50 -10.91 -14.43
C THR A 106 4.67 -11.81 -14.07
N GLN A 107 4.43 -12.84 -13.25
CA GLN A 107 5.42 -13.84 -12.87
C GLN A 107 4.78 -15.15 -12.40
N GLU A 108 5.59 -16.21 -12.29
CA GLU A 108 5.19 -17.44 -11.59
C GLU A 108 5.19 -17.25 -10.08
N ALA A 109 4.35 -18.03 -9.38
CA ALA A 109 4.38 -18.07 -7.93
C ALA A 109 5.68 -18.74 -7.43
N VAL A 110 6.26 -18.21 -6.36
CA VAL A 110 7.45 -18.76 -5.71
C VAL A 110 7.05 -19.99 -4.90
N ALA A 111 7.40 -21.18 -5.38
CA ALA A 111 7.12 -22.45 -4.71
C ALA A 111 7.81 -22.55 -3.32
N PRO A 112 7.33 -23.42 -2.41
CA PRO A 112 8.04 -23.73 -1.17
C PRO A 112 9.49 -24.14 -1.42
N GLY A 113 10.42 -23.55 -0.66
CA GLY A 113 11.87 -23.75 -0.80
C GLY A 113 12.53 -22.99 -1.95
N ALA A 114 11.75 -22.29 -2.79
CA ALA A 114 12.26 -21.49 -3.90
C ALA A 114 12.48 -20.02 -3.49
N SER A 115 13.03 -19.24 -4.42
CA SER A 115 13.26 -17.81 -4.23
C SER A 115 13.01 -17.00 -5.50
N PHE A 116 12.78 -15.70 -5.33
CA PHE A 116 12.66 -14.72 -6.42
C PHE A 116 13.51 -13.50 -6.11
N ASP A 117 14.28 -13.03 -7.10
CA ASP A 117 15.12 -11.83 -6.96
C ASP A 117 14.31 -10.59 -7.34
N ILE A 118 14.21 -9.65 -6.40
CA ILE A 118 13.56 -8.36 -6.55
C ILE A 118 14.62 -7.34 -6.93
N ASP A 119 14.40 -6.61 -8.01
CA ASP A 119 15.24 -5.47 -8.42
C ASP A 119 14.39 -4.42 -9.17
N PHE A 120 14.13 -3.28 -8.54
CA PHE A 120 13.47 -2.15 -9.19
C PHE A 120 13.96 -0.82 -8.60
N VAL A 121 13.73 0.27 -9.33
CA VAL A 121 14.01 1.63 -8.87
C VAL A 121 12.73 2.25 -8.29
N ALA A 122 12.82 2.80 -7.08
CA ALA A 122 11.73 3.50 -6.43
C ALA A 122 11.73 4.97 -6.86
N HIS A 123 10.97 5.29 -7.91
CA HIS A 123 10.98 6.63 -8.52
C HIS A 123 10.24 7.70 -7.70
N ASP A 124 9.29 7.29 -6.88
CA ASP A 124 8.35 8.19 -6.21
C ASP A 124 8.55 8.15 -4.71
N ALA A 125 8.78 9.31 -4.11
CA ALA A 125 8.81 9.45 -2.67
C ALA A 125 7.39 9.24 -2.10
N GLY A 126 7.29 8.70 -0.90
CA GLY A 126 6.02 8.48 -0.23
C GLY A 126 5.96 7.17 0.57
N THR A 127 4.74 6.87 1.02
CA THR A 127 4.42 5.68 1.79
C THR A 127 3.74 4.64 0.92
N TYR A 128 4.45 3.54 0.72
CA TYR A 128 4.01 2.34 0.03
C TYR A 128 4.07 1.16 0.98
N TRP A 129 3.66 0.00 0.51
CA TRP A 129 3.73 -1.22 1.29
C TRP A 129 3.90 -2.40 0.35
N TYR A 130 4.22 -3.54 0.93
CA TYR A 130 4.38 -4.78 0.20
C TYR A 130 3.58 -5.86 0.92
N HIS A 131 3.01 -6.78 0.15
CA HIS A 131 2.24 -7.88 0.73
C HIS A 131 2.23 -9.11 -0.18
N ALA A 132 1.82 -10.24 0.40
CA ALA A 132 1.61 -11.44 -0.39
C ALA A 132 0.52 -11.23 -1.44
N HIS A 133 0.79 -11.64 -2.68
CA HIS A 133 -0.15 -11.53 -3.80
C HIS A 133 -0.46 -12.90 -4.44
N ASN A 134 -0.39 -13.95 -3.62
CA ASN A 134 -0.88 -15.27 -3.93
C ASN A 134 -1.68 -15.79 -2.74
N ARG A 135 -2.89 -16.30 -2.98
CA ARG A 135 -3.81 -16.72 -1.90
C ARG A 135 -3.96 -15.62 -0.83
N SER A 136 -4.08 -14.37 -1.27
CA SER A 136 -3.91 -13.18 -0.43
C SER A 136 -4.84 -13.13 0.79
N VAL A 137 -6.07 -13.66 0.68
CA VAL A 137 -7.01 -13.78 1.81
C VAL A 137 -6.37 -14.44 3.03
N GLU A 138 -5.66 -15.55 2.82
CA GLU A 138 -5.00 -16.26 3.91
C GLU A 138 -3.66 -15.62 4.24
N GLN A 139 -2.82 -15.40 3.22
CA GLN A 139 -1.43 -15.01 3.43
C GLN A 139 -1.31 -13.64 4.12
N VAL A 140 -2.13 -12.68 3.71
CA VAL A 140 -2.18 -11.36 4.34
C VAL A 140 -2.81 -11.46 5.73
N ALA A 141 -3.91 -12.20 5.90
CA ALA A 141 -4.55 -12.39 7.20
C ALA A 141 -3.66 -13.11 8.23
N ARG A 142 -2.62 -13.81 7.79
CA ARG A 142 -1.59 -14.41 8.64
C ARG A 142 -0.41 -13.48 8.95
N GLY A 143 -0.27 -12.36 8.25
CA GLY A 143 0.84 -11.41 8.44
C GLY A 143 1.88 -11.36 7.31
N LEU A 144 1.56 -11.67 6.06
CA LEU A 144 2.53 -11.43 4.99
C LEU A 144 2.37 -10.03 4.38
N TYR A 145 2.75 -9.00 5.15
CA TYR A 145 2.85 -7.62 4.69
C TYR A 145 3.88 -6.80 5.47
N GLY A 146 4.31 -5.66 4.92
CA GLY A 146 5.20 -4.68 5.58
C GLY A 146 5.24 -3.36 4.80
N ALA A 147 5.89 -2.33 5.35
CA ALA A 147 5.93 -1.01 4.72
C ALA A 147 7.18 -0.81 3.83
N LEU A 148 6.99 -0.08 2.74
CA LEU A 148 8.05 0.50 1.92
C LEU A 148 7.96 2.03 2.03
N VAL A 149 8.98 2.65 2.59
CA VAL A 149 9.09 4.11 2.64
C VAL A 149 10.14 4.54 1.64
N VAL A 150 9.72 5.37 0.69
CA VAL A 150 10.61 6.03 -0.26
C VAL A 150 10.80 7.46 0.22
N GLU A 151 11.97 7.76 0.75
CA GLU A 151 12.29 9.05 1.36
C GLU A 151 12.46 10.13 0.30
N GLU A 152 11.88 11.31 0.56
CA GLU A 152 12.09 12.50 -0.25
C GLU A 152 13.59 12.90 -0.26
N PRO A 153 14.08 13.55 -1.33
CA PRO A 153 15.42 14.14 -1.33
C PRO A 153 15.61 15.14 -0.20
N GLU A 154 14.57 15.91 0.10
CA GLU A 154 14.46 16.82 1.23
C GLU A 154 13.19 16.47 2.02
N GLY A 155 13.39 15.92 3.22
CA GLY A 155 12.29 15.54 4.10
C GLY A 155 11.60 16.75 4.75
N PRO A 156 10.36 16.60 5.22
CA PRO A 156 9.65 17.66 5.95
C PRO A 156 10.33 17.98 7.29
N ASP A 157 10.12 19.19 7.81
CA ASP A 157 10.51 19.58 9.17
C ASP A 157 9.65 18.84 10.20
N VAL A 158 10.17 17.72 10.71
CA VAL A 158 9.53 16.86 11.71
C VAL A 158 10.55 16.39 12.73
N ASP A 159 10.10 16.15 13.95
CA ASP A 159 10.94 15.58 15.01
C ASP A 159 11.08 14.05 14.85
N ARG A 160 10.02 13.38 14.40
CA ARG A 160 9.99 11.93 14.14
C ARG A 160 9.13 11.55 12.94
N ASP A 161 9.47 10.43 12.32
CA ASP A 161 8.80 9.83 11.16
C ASP A 161 8.42 8.37 11.51
N GLU A 162 7.14 8.16 11.78
CA GLU A 162 6.59 6.93 12.35
C GLU A 162 5.66 6.25 11.35
N VAL A 163 5.88 4.96 11.11
CA VAL A 163 4.99 4.13 10.28
C VAL A 163 3.96 3.46 11.18
N LEU A 164 2.68 3.64 10.88
CA LEU A 164 1.57 3.00 11.58
C LEU A 164 0.79 2.13 10.60
N ILE A 165 1.05 0.82 10.64
CA ILE A 165 0.31 -0.18 9.87
C ILE A 165 -0.90 -0.62 10.69
N LEU A 166 -2.09 -0.31 10.18
CA LEU A 166 -3.39 -0.59 10.80
C LEU A 166 -3.93 -1.90 10.25
N ASP A 167 -4.35 -2.79 11.15
CA ASP A 167 -4.91 -4.08 10.77
C ASP A 167 -5.94 -4.56 11.79
N ASP A 168 -6.83 -5.44 11.33
CA ASP A 168 -7.75 -6.21 12.16
C ASP A 168 -7.59 -7.71 11.96
N TRP A 169 -7.64 -8.44 13.06
CA TRP A 169 -7.35 -9.86 13.12
C TRP A 169 -8.61 -10.59 13.57
N LEU A 170 -9.03 -11.62 12.83
CA LEU A 170 -10.11 -12.50 13.27
C LEU A 170 -9.50 -13.60 14.13
N LEU A 171 -9.49 -13.38 15.45
CA LEU A 171 -8.94 -14.31 16.43
C LEU A 171 -10.05 -15.10 17.11
N ASN A 172 -9.79 -16.39 17.34
CA ASN A 172 -10.59 -17.19 18.25
C ASN A 172 -10.42 -16.65 19.69
N PRO A 173 -11.51 -16.24 20.37
CA PRO A 173 -11.41 -15.60 21.69
C PRO A 173 -10.82 -16.48 22.80
N ASP A 174 -10.86 -17.81 22.67
CA ASP A 174 -10.37 -18.72 23.72
C ASP A 174 -8.88 -19.07 23.54
N THR A 175 -8.41 -19.09 22.29
CA THR A 175 -7.07 -19.60 21.94
C THR A 175 -6.12 -18.53 21.41
N ALA A 176 -6.63 -17.34 21.11
CA ALA A 176 -5.91 -16.26 20.42
C ALA A 176 -5.25 -16.68 19.09
N GLN A 177 -5.72 -17.79 18.49
CA GLN A 177 -5.28 -18.21 17.16
C GLN A 177 -6.15 -17.55 16.09
N ILE A 178 -5.56 -17.33 14.91
CA ILE A 178 -6.27 -16.84 13.75
C ILE A 178 -7.33 -17.87 13.36
N ASP A 179 -8.55 -17.41 13.13
CA ASP A 179 -9.62 -18.27 12.62
C ASP A 179 -9.18 -18.91 11.28
N PRO A 180 -9.24 -20.25 11.16
CA PRO A 180 -8.64 -20.94 10.02
C PRO A 180 -9.54 -20.98 8.77
N ASP A 181 -10.79 -20.50 8.82
CA ASP A 181 -11.68 -20.52 7.66
C ASP A 181 -11.50 -19.27 6.78
N PHE A 182 -10.54 -19.36 5.86
CA PHE A 182 -10.29 -18.35 4.82
C PHE A 182 -11.23 -18.52 3.59
N THR A 183 -12.20 -19.42 3.68
CA THR A 183 -13.15 -19.74 2.60
C THR A 183 -14.60 -19.47 2.97
N SER A 184 -14.84 -18.89 4.15
CA SER A 184 -16.15 -18.47 4.66
C SER A 184 -16.98 -17.82 3.56
N ARG A 185 -18.18 -18.37 3.32
CA ARG A 185 -19.13 -17.83 2.34
C ARG A 185 -19.57 -16.43 2.74
N HIS A 186 -19.67 -16.15 4.03
CA HIS A 186 -20.06 -14.84 4.52
C HIS A 186 -19.00 -13.79 4.13
N ASP A 187 -17.74 -14.04 4.46
CA ASP A 187 -16.60 -13.16 4.14
C ASP A 187 -16.48 -12.93 2.62
N ARG A 188 -16.78 -13.94 1.82
CA ARG A 188 -16.70 -13.88 0.35
C ARG A 188 -17.90 -13.26 -0.34
N SER A 189 -19.01 -13.00 0.36
CA SER A 189 -20.25 -12.47 -0.22
C SER A 189 -20.77 -11.18 0.42
N HIS A 190 -20.17 -10.75 1.54
CA HIS A 190 -20.60 -9.55 2.28
C HIS A 190 -19.53 -8.46 2.25
N ALA A 191 -19.17 -7.88 3.40
CA ALA A 191 -18.23 -6.76 3.54
C ALA A 191 -16.76 -7.20 3.64
N GLY A 192 -16.45 -8.45 3.33
CA GLY A 192 -15.14 -9.04 3.47
C GLY A 192 -14.86 -9.73 4.81
N ARG A 193 -13.62 -10.18 5.01
CA ARG A 193 -13.14 -10.75 6.28
C ARG A 193 -12.76 -9.64 7.24
N VAL A 194 -13.66 -9.35 8.19
CA VAL A 194 -13.46 -8.33 9.24
C VAL A 194 -13.12 -9.01 10.56
N GLY A 195 -11.99 -8.61 11.14
CA GLY A 195 -11.48 -9.10 12.41
C GLY A 195 -12.16 -8.50 13.64
N ASN A 196 -12.06 -9.24 14.75
CA ASN A 196 -12.56 -8.85 16.07
C ASN A 196 -11.47 -8.23 16.96
N PHE A 197 -10.22 -8.25 16.54
CA PHE A 197 -9.07 -7.77 17.30
C PHE A 197 -8.30 -6.72 16.48
N ILE A 198 -8.13 -5.51 17.01
CA ILE A 198 -7.47 -4.41 16.30
C ILE A 198 -6.04 -4.24 16.81
N ALA A 199 -5.10 -4.09 15.87
CA ALA A 199 -3.71 -3.81 16.17
C ALA A 199 -3.17 -2.66 15.29
N THR A 200 -2.20 -1.94 15.85
CA THR A 200 -1.32 -1.06 15.06
C THR A 200 0.09 -1.60 15.20
N ASN A 201 0.79 -1.81 14.09
CA ASN A 201 2.13 -2.42 14.05
C ASN A 201 2.21 -3.77 14.78
N GLY A 202 1.14 -4.58 14.74
CA GLY A 202 1.10 -5.87 15.43
C GLY A 202 1.08 -5.76 16.97
N GLN A 203 0.79 -4.57 17.51
CA GLN A 203 0.74 -4.32 18.95
C GLN A 203 -0.68 -4.04 19.42
N TYR A 204 -1.11 -4.75 20.44
CA TYR A 204 -2.30 -4.41 21.22
C TYR A 204 -2.10 -3.07 21.92
N ARG A 205 -3.06 -2.15 21.79
CA ARG A 205 -3.01 -0.80 22.41
C ARG A 205 -1.67 -0.10 22.14
N HIS A 206 -1.31 -0.02 20.87
CA HIS A 206 -0.12 0.70 20.44
C HIS A 206 -0.02 2.07 21.11
N SER A 207 1.15 2.35 21.69
CA SER A 207 1.42 3.56 22.45
C SER A 207 2.82 4.05 22.13
N LEU A 208 2.94 5.34 21.88
CA LEU A 208 4.21 6.00 21.59
C LEU A 208 4.35 7.23 22.47
N ASP A 209 5.35 7.25 23.35
CA ASP A 209 5.61 8.42 24.18
C ASP A 209 6.02 9.61 23.30
N VAL A 210 5.44 10.78 23.57
CA VAL A 210 5.66 12.02 22.80
C VAL A 210 5.95 13.19 23.73
N ARG A 211 6.38 14.31 23.12
CA ARG A 211 6.57 15.58 23.82
C ARG A 211 5.56 16.61 23.32
N ARG A 212 5.11 17.51 24.19
CA ARG A 212 4.28 18.65 23.77
C ARG A 212 5.05 19.50 22.74
N ASN A 213 4.35 19.99 21.72
CA ASN A 213 4.89 20.71 20.54
C ASN A 213 5.80 19.88 19.63
N GLU A 214 5.92 18.56 19.85
CA GLU A 214 6.59 17.69 18.91
C GLU A 214 5.76 17.59 17.62
N ARG A 215 6.43 17.63 16.45
CA ARG A 215 5.82 17.39 15.14
C ARG A 215 6.20 15.99 14.68
N LEU A 216 5.20 15.14 14.46
CA LEU A 216 5.38 13.78 13.97
C LEU A 216 4.89 13.69 12.52
N ARG A 217 5.59 12.94 11.68
CA ARG A 217 5.02 12.37 10.46
C ARG A 217 4.45 10.99 10.79
N LEU A 218 3.14 10.82 10.66
CA LEU A 218 2.46 9.54 10.80
C LEU A 218 2.15 9.00 9.40
N ARG A 219 2.83 7.92 9.00
CA ARG A 219 2.61 7.21 7.74
C ARG A 219 1.61 6.09 7.98
N LEU A 220 0.34 6.38 7.71
CA LEU A 220 -0.75 5.45 7.95
C LEU A 220 -0.88 4.49 6.77
N VAL A 221 -0.93 3.19 7.05
CA VAL A 221 -1.16 2.13 6.05
C VAL A 221 -2.32 1.26 6.52
N ASN A 222 -3.39 1.17 5.72
CA ASN A 222 -4.44 0.19 5.98
C ASN A 222 -4.08 -1.15 5.32
N ALA A 223 -3.58 -2.10 6.12
CA ALA A 223 -3.23 -3.45 5.69
C ALA A 223 -4.34 -4.47 5.94
N ALA A 224 -5.51 -4.03 6.40
CA ALA A 224 -6.63 -4.91 6.71
C ALA A 224 -7.15 -5.63 5.48
N ASN A 225 -7.63 -6.86 5.70
CA ASN A 225 -8.23 -7.67 4.63
C ASN A 225 -9.47 -6.99 4.02
N ALA A 226 -10.25 -6.29 4.84
CA ALA A 226 -11.52 -5.71 4.42
C ALA A 226 -11.95 -4.47 5.20
N ARG A 227 -11.44 -4.25 6.42
CA ARG A 227 -11.86 -3.13 7.26
C ARG A 227 -11.50 -1.79 6.63
N ILE A 228 -12.48 -0.89 6.62
CA ILE A 228 -12.28 0.53 6.35
C ILE A 228 -12.06 1.21 7.70
N PHE A 229 -10.98 1.97 7.84
CA PHE A 229 -10.69 2.75 9.05
C PHE A 229 -11.16 4.20 8.85
N GLU A 230 -12.03 4.67 9.72
CA GLU A 230 -12.34 6.09 9.88
C GLU A 230 -11.55 6.61 11.08
N LEU A 231 -10.67 7.60 10.86
CA LEU A 231 -9.68 8.02 11.85
C LEU A 231 -9.79 9.50 12.18
N ALA A 232 -9.92 9.84 13.46
CA ALA A 232 -9.90 11.21 13.96
C ALA A 232 -8.66 11.47 14.82
N LEU A 233 -8.35 12.75 15.02
CA LEU A 233 -7.27 13.22 15.88
C LEU A 233 -7.85 13.80 17.17
N ALA A 234 -7.29 13.43 18.33
CA ALA A 234 -7.67 14.01 19.62
C ALA A 234 -6.41 14.39 20.41
N GLY A 235 -6.31 15.65 20.85
CA GLY A 235 -5.08 16.17 21.46
C GLY A 235 -3.90 16.33 20.48
N LEU A 236 -4.17 16.19 19.17
CA LEU A 236 -3.26 16.44 18.06
C LEU A 236 -3.92 17.46 17.12
N GLU A 237 -3.11 18.33 16.53
CA GLU A 237 -3.49 19.16 15.39
C GLU A 237 -2.77 18.60 14.16
N GLY A 238 -3.45 18.40 13.02
CA GLY A 238 -2.81 17.68 11.92
C GLY A 238 -3.25 18.10 10.52
N TRP A 239 -2.44 17.70 9.55
CA TRP A 239 -2.63 17.94 8.13
C TRP A 239 -2.37 16.67 7.33
N VAL A 240 -3.24 16.34 6.40
CA VAL A 240 -2.98 15.36 5.34
C VAL A 240 -1.99 15.98 4.36
N MET A 241 -0.88 15.29 4.16
CA MET A 241 0.20 15.74 3.27
C MET A 241 0.27 14.97 1.96
N ALA A 242 -0.06 13.68 2.02
CA ALA A 242 -0.04 12.78 0.88
C ALA A 242 -1.08 11.69 1.06
N LEU A 243 -1.56 11.17 -0.06
CA LEU A 243 -2.52 10.08 -0.14
C LEU A 243 -1.97 9.01 -1.07
N ASP A 244 -1.99 7.75 -0.66
CA ASP A 244 -1.49 6.61 -1.45
C ASP A 244 -0.07 6.83 -2.04
N GLY A 245 0.81 7.43 -1.24
CA GLY A 245 2.19 7.73 -1.63
C GLY A 245 2.35 8.99 -2.49
N MET A 246 1.27 9.67 -2.88
CA MET A 246 1.30 10.85 -3.72
C MET A 246 1.05 12.13 -2.91
N PRO A 247 2.00 13.08 -2.88
CA PRO A 247 1.85 14.38 -2.24
C PRO A 247 0.61 15.16 -2.69
N LEU A 248 -0.01 15.90 -1.77
CA LEU A 248 -1.04 16.88 -2.11
C LEU A 248 -0.39 18.18 -2.62
N GLU A 249 -1.11 18.91 -3.48
CA GLU A 249 -0.67 20.23 -3.93
C GLU A 249 -0.56 21.23 -2.76
N ALA A 250 -1.45 21.11 -1.78
CA ALA A 250 -1.39 21.84 -0.52
C ALA A 250 -1.80 20.93 0.64
N PRO A 251 -1.18 21.07 1.83
CA PRO A 251 -1.59 20.35 3.03
C PRO A 251 -3.04 20.64 3.39
N GLN A 252 -3.80 19.60 3.70
CA GLN A 252 -5.22 19.73 4.07
C GLN A 252 -5.38 19.52 5.58
N PRO A 253 -5.86 20.50 6.36
CA PRO A 253 -6.12 20.31 7.77
C PRO A 253 -7.09 19.14 8.02
N VAL A 254 -6.80 18.31 9.01
CA VAL A 254 -7.71 17.26 9.46
C VAL A 254 -8.76 17.90 10.37
N SER A 255 -9.94 18.22 9.83
CA SER A 255 -11.04 18.82 10.60
C SER A 255 -11.91 17.80 11.33
N ASP A 256 -12.14 16.65 10.69
CA ASP A 256 -13.05 15.60 11.17
C ASP A 256 -12.32 14.24 11.15
N THR A 257 -12.52 13.47 10.08
CA THR A 257 -11.96 12.12 9.94
C THR A 257 -11.20 11.94 8.63
N VAL A 258 -10.20 11.07 8.67
CA VAL A 258 -9.49 10.54 7.50
C VAL A 258 -9.99 9.12 7.29
N LEU A 259 -10.63 8.87 6.15
CA LEU A 259 -11.11 7.55 5.77
C LEU A 259 -10.05 6.80 4.97
N LEU A 260 -9.74 5.57 5.37
CA LEU A 260 -8.79 4.68 4.70
C LEU A 260 -9.43 3.32 4.42
N GLY A 261 -9.71 3.01 3.16
CA GLY A 261 -10.05 1.66 2.72
C GLY A 261 -8.84 0.73 2.67
N PRO A 262 -9.04 -0.61 2.57
CA PRO A 262 -7.95 -1.56 2.41
C PRO A 262 -6.97 -1.17 1.30
N GLY A 263 -5.67 -1.16 1.60
CA GLY A 263 -4.60 -0.77 0.68
C GLY A 263 -4.35 0.73 0.54
N GLN A 264 -5.23 1.60 1.06
CA GLN A 264 -5.00 3.04 1.05
C GLN A 264 -4.00 3.47 2.13
N ARG A 265 -3.32 4.60 1.85
CA ARG A 265 -2.38 5.24 2.77
C ARG A 265 -2.68 6.72 2.92
N ALA A 266 -2.29 7.27 4.06
CA ALA A 266 -2.24 8.71 4.26
C ALA A 266 -0.99 9.07 5.08
N ASP A 267 -0.27 10.09 4.64
CA ASP A 267 0.77 10.71 5.44
C ASP A 267 0.19 11.93 6.14
N LEU A 268 0.22 11.92 7.47
CA LEU A 268 -0.17 13.05 8.29
C LEU A 268 1.06 13.72 8.86
N LEU A 269 1.10 15.05 8.88
CA LEU A 269 1.92 15.78 9.85
C LEU A 269 1.03 16.17 11.00
N VAL A 270 1.43 15.83 12.22
CA VAL A 270 0.68 16.14 13.43
C VAL A 270 1.56 16.85 14.45
N ASP A 271 1.03 17.90 15.05
CA ASP A 271 1.60 18.58 16.20
C ASP A 271 0.93 18.08 17.48
N VAL A 272 1.74 17.75 18.47
CA VAL A 272 1.25 17.34 19.80
C VAL A 272 0.74 18.57 20.55
N ALA A 273 -0.58 18.73 20.57
CA ALA A 273 -1.29 19.85 21.20
C ALA A 273 -1.64 19.58 22.67
N ALA A 274 -1.79 18.31 23.06
CA ALA A 274 -2.08 17.91 24.43
C ALA A 274 -0.96 18.34 25.42
N GLU A 275 -1.37 18.65 26.66
CA GLU A 275 -0.45 19.12 27.69
C GLU A 275 0.40 17.99 28.28
N GLN A 276 1.53 18.33 28.91
CA GLN A 276 2.33 17.34 29.61
C GLN A 276 1.51 16.66 30.71
N GLY A 277 1.54 15.32 30.74
CA GLY A 277 0.72 14.49 31.63
C GLY A 277 -0.62 14.08 31.04
N GLU A 278 -1.04 14.65 29.92
CA GLU A 278 -2.18 14.18 29.14
C GLU A 278 -1.77 13.10 28.13
N THR A 279 -2.74 12.58 27.38
CA THR A 279 -2.51 11.63 26.30
C THR A 279 -3.29 12.10 25.09
N ALA A 280 -2.60 12.19 23.96
CA ALA A 280 -3.22 12.42 22.67
C ALA A 280 -3.52 11.08 21.98
N TYR A 281 -4.40 11.06 20.99
CA TYR A 281 -4.89 9.83 20.37
C TYR A 281 -5.07 9.98 18.86
N LEU A 282 -4.73 8.89 18.17
CA LEU A 282 -5.39 8.55 16.91
C LEU A 282 -6.62 7.73 17.29
N VAL A 283 -7.79 8.25 16.98
CA VAL A 283 -9.09 7.67 17.34
C VAL A 283 -9.65 6.95 16.12
N ARG A 284 -10.02 5.68 16.26
CA ARG A 284 -10.83 4.98 15.27
C ARG A 284 -12.30 5.22 15.58
N VAL A 285 -13.08 5.60 14.58
CA VAL A 285 -14.54 5.74 14.68
C VAL A 285 -15.18 4.51 14.08
N ASP A 286 -15.92 3.75 14.87
CA ASP A 286 -16.73 2.62 14.41
C ASP A 286 -18.19 2.91 14.71
N ASN A 287 -19.05 2.97 13.69
CA ASN A 287 -20.49 3.24 13.84
C ASN A 287 -20.83 4.50 14.67
N GLY A 288 -20.00 5.55 14.55
CA GLY A 288 -20.15 6.80 15.28
C GLY A 288 -19.60 6.79 16.71
N GLU A 289 -19.03 5.68 17.17
CA GLU A 289 -18.37 5.56 18.48
C GLU A 289 -16.83 5.61 18.34
N GLY A 290 -16.17 6.37 19.20
CA GLY A 290 -14.71 6.53 19.19
C GLY A 290 -13.98 5.49 20.04
N PHE A 291 -12.97 4.85 19.47
CA PHE A 291 -12.08 3.88 20.09
C PHE A 291 -10.62 4.29 19.91
N VAL A 292 -9.76 3.91 20.85
CA VAL A 292 -8.31 4.19 20.71
C VAL A 292 -7.71 3.29 19.63
N GLN A 293 -7.14 3.89 18.58
CA GLN A 293 -6.32 3.19 17.59
C GLN A 293 -4.85 3.20 17.98
N SER A 294 -4.36 4.37 18.45
CA SER A 294 -3.02 4.56 19.00
C SER A 294 -3.05 5.66 20.06
N ALA A 295 -2.31 5.46 21.14
CA ALA A 295 -2.13 6.44 22.20
C ALA A 295 -0.77 7.13 22.08
N PHE A 296 -0.74 8.41 22.44
CA PHE A 296 0.47 9.23 22.47
C PHE A 296 0.58 9.93 23.83
N PRO A 297 1.09 9.24 24.87
CA PRO A 297 1.29 9.83 26.18
C PRO A 297 2.30 10.98 26.12
N VAL A 298 1.92 12.15 26.66
CA VAL A 298 2.77 13.34 26.63
C VAL A 298 3.64 13.38 27.88
N ILE A 299 4.82 12.76 27.81
CA ILE A 299 5.68 12.54 28.99
C ILE A 299 6.51 13.78 29.37
N ALA A 300 6.73 14.70 28.43
CA ALA A 300 7.53 15.89 28.62
C ALA A 300 7.10 17.02 27.67
N ALA A 301 7.58 18.24 27.91
CA ALA A 301 7.54 19.31 26.93
C ALA A 301 8.75 19.24 25.99
N SER A 302 8.56 19.54 24.70
CA SER A 302 9.69 19.80 23.79
C SER A 302 10.37 21.12 24.15
N SER A 303 11.65 21.26 23.82
CA SER A 303 12.35 22.56 23.88
C SER A 303 11.91 23.52 22.76
N GLY A 304 11.18 23.02 21.77
CA GLY A 304 10.65 23.80 20.64
C GLY A 304 9.33 24.52 20.96
N ALA A 305 9.14 25.67 20.32
CA ALA A 305 7.85 26.34 20.25
C ALA A 305 6.92 25.62 19.27
N ARG A 306 5.62 25.91 19.34
CA ARG A 306 4.65 25.49 18.32
C ARG A 306 5.12 26.00 16.95
N ARG A 307 5.08 25.12 15.95
CA ARG A 307 5.46 25.41 14.57
C ARG A 307 4.27 25.99 13.79
N ASP A 308 4.55 26.73 12.73
CA ASP A 308 3.53 27.12 11.74
C ASP A 308 3.02 25.90 10.97
N ALA A 309 1.90 26.07 10.27
CA ALA A 309 1.36 25.03 9.39
C ALA A 309 2.44 24.53 8.41
N PRO A 310 2.50 23.21 8.14
CA PRO A 310 3.53 22.66 7.28
C PRO A 310 3.39 23.15 5.83
N GLN A 311 4.50 23.10 5.09
CA GLN A 311 4.50 23.30 3.64
C GLN A 311 4.17 21.99 2.92
N ALA A 312 3.71 22.09 1.67
CA ALA A 312 3.48 20.92 0.82
C ALA A 312 4.77 20.09 0.67
N LEU A 313 4.62 18.76 0.58
CA LEU A 313 5.74 17.88 0.26
C LEU A 313 6.17 18.08 -1.20
N PRO A 314 7.46 17.86 -1.54
CA PRO A 314 7.92 17.93 -2.93
C PRO A 314 7.12 16.99 -3.84
N PRO A 315 6.64 17.43 -5.02
CA PRO A 315 5.86 16.59 -5.91
C PRO A 315 6.71 15.47 -6.53
N ASN A 316 6.11 14.30 -6.73
CA ASN A 316 6.66 13.22 -7.53
C ASN A 316 6.61 13.53 -9.04
N ALA A 317 7.35 12.76 -9.83
CA ALA A 317 7.30 12.88 -11.29
C ALA A 317 5.93 12.43 -11.83
N ASN A 318 5.56 12.92 -13.02
CA ASN A 318 4.35 12.48 -13.75
C ASN A 318 3.05 12.56 -12.94
N MET A 319 2.88 13.62 -12.13
CA MET A 319 1.64 13.89 -11.38
C MET A 319 0.64 14.78 -12.13
N ALA A 320 1.02 15.29 -13.31
CA ALA A 320 0.17 16.13 -14.13
C ALA A 320 -1.06 15.35 -14.61
N PRO A 321 -2.25 15.97 -14.65
CA PRO A 321 -3.44 15.31 -15.14
C PRO A 321 -3.35 15.00 -16.64
N PRO A 322 -3.93 13.88 -17.11
CA PRO A 322 -4.01 13.57 -18.55
C PRO A 322 -4.95 14.55 -19.28
N ASP A 323 -4.75 14.73 -20.58
CA ASP A 323 -5.72 15.44 -21.43
C ASP A 323 -6.96 14.56 -21.67
N LEU A 324 -8.06 14.93 -21.02
CA LEU A 324 -9.31 14.16 -21.08
C LEU A 324 -10.11 14.37 -22.36
N SER A 325 -9.75 15.32 -23.22
CA SER A 325 -10.51 15.61 -24.45
C SER A 325 -10.43 14.47 -25.47
N GLN A 326 -9.39 13.66 -25.40
CA GLN A 326 -9.15 12.48 -26.25
C GLN A 326 -9.16 11.17 -25.45
N ALA A 327 -9.73 11.18 -24.24
CA ALA A 327 -9.65 10.01 -23.37
C ALA A 327 -10.41 8.81 -23.92
N ARG A 328 -9.77 7.64 -23.83
CA ARG A 328 -10.43 6.35 -23.98
C ARG A 328 -11.43 6.16 -22.86
N HIS A 329 -12.69 5.97 -23.21
CA HIS A 329 -13.72 5.61 -22.25
C HIS A 329 -13.77 4.09 -22.04
N VAL A 330 -13.60 3.67 -20.80
CA VAL A 330 -13.71 2.28 -20.35
C VAL A 330 -14.77 2.21 -19.25
N ARG A 331 -15.53 1.11 -19.20
CA ARG A 331 -16.57 0.92 -18.18
C ARG A 331 -16.37 -0.41 -17.46
N LEU A 332 -16.40 -0.34 -16.13
CA LEU A 332 -16.39 -1.49 -15.23
C LEU A 332 -17.69 -1.49 -14.42
N HIS A 333 -18.53 -2.50 -14.65
CA HIS A 333 -19.72 -2.77 -13.85
C HIS A 333 -19.42 -3.84 -12.81
N MET A 334 -19.66 -3.52 -11.54
CA MET A 334 -19.50 -4.42 -10.41
C MET A 334 -20.87 -4.94 -9.98
N GLY A 335 -21.06 -6.26 -10.07
CA GLY A 335 -22.30 -6.91 -9.68
C GLY A 335 -22.06 -8.11 -8.76
N GLY A 336 -23.12 -8.53 -8.06
CA GLY A 336 -23.10 -9.71 -7.20
C GLY A 336 -23.15 -9.39 -5.71
N GLY A 337 -22.62 -10.30 -4.90
CA GLY A 337 -22.70 -10.26 -3.44
C GLY A 337 -24.04 -10.70 -2.87
N ALA A 338 -24.09 -10.78 -1.55
CA ALA A 338 -25.34 -10.91 -0.82
C ALA A 338 -26.23 -9.69 -1.09
N MET A 339 -27.54 -9.91 -1.21
CA MET A 339 -28.52 -8.86 -1.58
C MET A 339 -28.32 -8.25 -2.99
N GLY A 340 -27.35 -8.73 -3.75
CA GLY A 340 -27.10 -8.31 -5.12
C GLY A 340 -28.11 -8.86 -6.13
N ARG A 341 -28.05 -8.32 -7.37
CA ARG A 341 -29.00 -8.65 -8.45
C ARG A 341 -28.45 -9.57 -9.54
N LEU A 342 -27.20 -10.03 -9.40
CA LEU A 342 -26.52 -10.86 -10.39
C LEU A 342 -27.27 -12.18 -10.61
N GLN A 343 -27.72 -12.43 -11.85
CA GLN A 343 -28.47 -13.65 -12.20
C GLN A 343 -27.55 -14.76 -12.73
N SER A 344 -26.50 -14.39 -13.48
CA SER A 344 -25.54 -15.30 -14.09
C SER A 344 -24.28 -14.54 -14.52
N ALA A 345 -23.14 -15.22 -14.54
CA ALA A 345 -21.86 -14.67 -15.01
C ALA A 345 -21.04 -15.74 -15.76
N GLN A 346 -20.07 -15.29 -16.55
CA GLN A 346 -19.05 -16.17 -17.12
C GLN A 346 -18.08 -16.59 -16.01
N PHE A 347 -17.80 -17.88 -15.90
CA PHE A 347 -16.80 -18.43 -15.00
C PHE A 347 -16.13 -19.62 -15.69
N ASN A 348 -14.79 -19.56 -15.82
CA ASN A 348 -13.98 -20.55 -16.55
C ASN A 348 -14.51 -20.85 -17.96
N GLY A 349 -14.84 -19.81 -18.72
CA GLY A 349 -15.31 -19.91 -20.11
C GLY A 349 -16.78 -20.30 -20.28
N GLU A 350 -17.51 -20.62 -19.21
CA GLU A 350 -18.90 -21.05 -19.27
C GLU A 350 -19.85 -20.09 -18.54
N ARG A 351 -21.06 -19.88 -19.11
CA ARG A 351 -22.11 -19.12 -18.43
C ARG A 351 -22.72 -19.96 -17.32
N ARG A 352 -22.65 -19.48 -16.08
CA ARG A 352 -23.17 -20.17 -14.88
C ARG A 352 -24.26 -19.32 -14.25
N THR A 353 -25.33 -19.96 -13.79
CA THR A 353 -26.36 -19.31 -12.97
C THR A 353 -25.79 -18.90 -11.61
N PHE A 354 -26.37 -17.89 -10.97
CA PHE A 354 -25.89 -17.43 -9.65
C PHE A 354 -25.84 -18.55 -8.61
N ARG A 355 -26.80 -19.49 -8.61
CA ARG A 355 -26.77 -20.66 -7.71
C ARG A 355 -25.52 -21.52 -7.94
N GLN A 356 -25.18 -21.81 -9.19
CA GLN A 356 -23.97 -22.57 -9.52
C GLN A 356 -22.67 -21.84 -9.14
N LEU A 357 -22.69 -20.50 -9.19
CA LEU A 357 -21.57 -19.67 -8.76
C LEU A 357 -21.38 -19.71 -7.24
N VAL A 358 -22.49 -19.61 -6.49
CA VAL A 358 -22.50 -19.78 -5.03
C VAL A 358 -21.98 -21.16 -4.63
N ASP A 359 -22.36 -22.22 -5.35
CA ASP A 359 -21.84 -23.58 -5.12
C ASP A 359 -20.33 -23.67 -5.38
N ALA A 360 -19.80 -22.85 -6.29
CA ALA A 360 -18.37 -22.69 -6.57
C ALA A 360 -17.66 -21.65 -5.68
N ASN A 361 -18.34 -21.12 -4.66
CA ASN A 361 -17.83 -20.09 -3.74
C ASN A 361 -17.42 -18.77 -4.43
N GLN A 362 -18.09 -18.43 -5.54
CA GLN A 362 -17.93 -17.20 -6.30
C GLN A 362 -19.18 -16.33 -6.16
N PHE A 363 -19.00 -15.03 -5.96
CA PHE A 363 -20.11 -14.14 -5.60
C PHE A 363 -20.11 -12.82 -6.36
N TRP A 364 -18.99 -12.40 -6.93
CA TRP A 364 -18.85 -11.08 -7.54
C TRP A 364 -18.41 -11.19 -8.98
N ALA A 365 -18.83 -10.24 -9.81
CA ALA A 365 -18.43 -10.18 -11.20
C ALA A 365 -18.08 -8.76 -11.62
N PHE A 366 -17.09 -8.66 -12.50
CA PHE A 366 -16.82 -7.49 -13.31
C PHE A 366 -17.35 -7.71 -14.72
N ASN A 367 -18.23 -6.84 -15.19
CA ASN A 367 -18.85 -6.94 -16.53
C ASN A 367 -19.44 -8.35 -16.81
N ASP A 368 -20.11 -8.93 -15.81
CA ASP A 368 -20.65 -10.30 -15.82
C ASP A 368 -19.61 -11.42 -16.01
N VAL A 369 -18.36 -11.18 -15.61
CA VAL A 369 -17.27 -12.15 -15.60
C VAL A 369 -16.66 -12.29 -14.20
N ILE A 370 -16.38 -13.53 -13.82
CA ILE A 370 -15.80 -13.89 -12.52
C ILE A 370 -14.32 -14.20 -12.67
N GLY A 371 -13.51 -13.45 -11.94
CA GLY A 371 -12.06 -13.63 -11.89
C GLY A 371 -11.37 -13.09 -13.13
N MET A 372 -10.06 -13.28 -13.15
CA MET A 372 -9.19 -12.82 -14.24
C MET A 372 -9.45 -13.64 -15.52
N THR A 373 -9.58 -12.94 -16.65
CA THR A 373 -9.77 -13.52 -17.99
C THR A 373 -8.50 -13.50 -18.82
N ASP A 374 -8.49 -14.27 -19.91
CA ASP A 374 -7.41 -14.24 -20.92
C ASP A 374 -7.35 -12.91 -21.69
N ASP A 375 -8.47 -12.21 -21.82
CA ASP A 375 -8.55 -10.88 -22.44
C ASP A 375 -8.53 -9.78 -21.36
N PRO A 376 -7.86 -8.63 -21.61
CA PRO A 376 -7.88 -7.50 -20.70
C PRO A 376 -9.21 -6.75 -20.73
N LEU A 377 -9.50 -5.98 -19.69
CA LEU A 377 -10.58 -4.99 -19.67
C LEU A 377 -10.40 -3.96 -20.78
N ALA A 378 -9.15 -3.55 -21.03
CA ALA A 378 -8.78 -2.65 -22.10
C ALA A 378 -7.33 -2.93 -22.54
N ASP A 379 -7.11 -2.88 -23.85
CA ASP A 379 -5.78 -2.82 -24.47
C ASP A 379 -5.53 -1.36 -24.88
N LEU A 380 -4.54 -0.75 -24.25
CA LEU A 380 -4.28 0.69 -24.26
C LEU A 380 -2.92 0.97 -24.90
N ALA A 381 -2.85 2.03 -25.70
CA ALA A 381 -1.57 2.52 -26.19
C ALA A 381 -0.80 3.22 -25.07
N ARG A 382 0.53 3.15 -25.10
CA ARG A 382 1.36 3.91 -24.16
C ARG A 382 1.01 5.40 -24.17
N ASP A 383 0.89 5.94 -22.95
CA ASP A 383 0.51 7.31 -22.62
C ASP A 383 -0.93 7.70 -23.01
N GLU A 384 -1.75 6.76 -23.49
CA GLU A 384 -3.17 7.01 -23.81
C GLU A 384 -3.92 7.51 -22.57
N PRO A 385 -4.64 8.65 -22.66
CA PRO A 385 -5.48 9.12 -21.57
C PRO A 385 -6.72 8.23 -21.46
N VAL A 386 -7.08 7.82 -20.24
CA VAL A 386 -8.20 6.92 -19.96
C VAL A 386 -9.16 7.58 -18.99
N ARG A 387 -10.46 7.42 -19.27
CA ARG A 387 -11.57 7.64 -18.33
C ARG A 387 -12.24 6.30 -18.06
N LEU A 388 -12.15 5.82 -16.82
CA LEU A 388 -12.74 4.57 -16.39
C LEU A 388 -13.92 4.83 -15.45
N GLU A 389 -15.12 4.55 -15.95
CA GLU A 389 -16.36 4.58 -15.18
C GLU A 389 -16.51 3.27 -14.39
N ILE A 390 -16.61 3.38 -13.07
CA ILE A 390 -16.76 2.27 -12.13
C ILE A 390 -18.17 2.35 -11.52
N VAL A 391 -19.02 1.40 -11.90
CA VAL A 391 -20.42 1.32 -11.44
C VAL A 391 -20.52 0.24 -10.37
N ASN A 392 -20.79 0.63 -9.12
CA ASN A 392 -21.02 -0.29 -8.02
C ASN A 392 -22.52 -0.60 -7.87
N ASP A 393 -23.04 -1.62 -8.57
CA ASP A 393 -24.43 -2.09 -8.43
C ASP A 393 -24.59 -3.14 -7.30
N THR A 394 -23.64 -3.18 -6.36
CA THR A 394 -23.69 -4.06 -5.18
C THR A 394 -24.17 -3.31 -3.94
N SER A 395 -24.49 -4.03 -2.86
CA SER A 395 -24.83 -3.43 -1.56
C SER A 395 -23.62 -3.17 -0.67
N PHE A 396 -22.39 -3.45 -1.15
CA PHE A 396 -21.18 -3.41 -0.33
C PHE A 396 -20.15 -2.41 -0.88
N PRO A 397 -19.33 -1.83 0.01
CA PRO A 397 -18.19 -1.05 -0.42
C PRO A 397 -17.13 -1.93 -1.09
N HIS A 398 -16.36 -1.34 -2.01
CA HIS A 398 -15.19 -1.96 -2.66
C HIS A 398 -14.06 -0.95 -2.75
N ALA A 399 -12.85 -1.34 -2.31
CA ALA A 399 -11.63 -0.56 -2.51
C ALA A 399 -10.97 -1.01 -3.81
N MET A 400 -11.12 -0.27 -4.90
CA MET A 400 -10.63 -0.65 -6.22
C MET A 400 -9.18 -0.17 -6.42
N HIS A 401 -8.26 -1.11 -6.63
CA HIS A 401 -6.82 -0.86 -6.75
C HIS A 401 -6.32 -1.16 -8.17
N LEU A 402 -5.56 -0.21 -8.74
CA LEU A 402 -4.85 -0.34 -10.02
C LEU A 402 -3.34 -0.49 -9.78
N HIS A 403 -2.74 -1.54 -10.33
CA HIS A 403 -1.32 -1.76 -10.27
C HIS A 403 -0.54 -0.86 -11.25
N GLY A 404 0.73 -0.60 -10.93
CA GLY A 404 1.72 0.02 -11.82
C GLY A 404 1.51 1.49 -12.17
N MET A 405 0.36 2.08 -11.83
CA MET A 405 -0.06 3.43 -12.17
C MET A 405 -0.94 4.03 -11.07
N HIS A 406 -1.01 5.36 -11.03
CA HIS A 406 -1.98 6.10 -10.23
C HIS A 406 -3.03 6.76 -11.12
N PHE A 407 -4.17 7.08 -10.52
CA PHE A 407 -5.29 7.73 -11.16
C PHE A 407 -5.83 8.85 -10.26
N ARG A 408 -6.66 9.73 -10.84
CA ARG A 408 -7.43 10.74 -10.12
C ARG A 408 -8.91 10.40 -10.21
N GLU A 409 -9.66 10.59 -9.13
CA GLU A 409 -11.12 10.60 -9.24
C GLU A 409 -11.55 11.89 -9.99
N ILE A 410 -12.55 11.76 -10.85
CA ILE A 410 -13.24 12.88 -11.46
C ILE A 410 -14.46 13.19 -10.58
N GLY A 411 -14.42 14.34 -9.91
CA GLY A 411 -15.52 14.84 -9.10
C GLY A 411 -16.78 15.11 -9.94
N ALA A 412 -17.94 15.20 -9.27
CA ALA A 412 -19.22 15.43 -9.95
C ALA A 412 -19.28 16.77 -10.71
N ASP A 413 -18.44 17.74 -10.34
CA ASP A 413 -18.27 19.03 -11.00
C ASP A 413 -17.19 19.02 -12.10
N GLY A 414 -16.57 17.87 -12.34
CA GLY A 414 -15.48 17.69 -13.29
C GLY A 414 -14.09 18.03 -12.74
N SER A 415 -13.98 18.38 -11.45
CA SER A 415 -12.68 18.57 -10.81
C SER A 415 -11.90 17.25 -10.71
N LEU A 416 -10.58 17.35 -10.62
CA LEU A 416 -9.70 16.20 -10.47
C LEU A 416 -9.17 16.13 -9.05
N GLU A 417 -9.55 15.07 -8.37
CA GLU A 417 -9.13 14.80 -7.00
C GLU A 417 -7.63 14.44 -6.91
N PRO A 418 -7.05 14.40 -5.70
CA PRO A 418 -5.68 13.93 -5.50
C PRO A 418 -5.41 12.56 -6.14
N LEU A 419 -4.15 12.35 -6.56
CA LEU A 419 -3.73 11.06 -7.11
C LEU A 419 -3.83 9.95 -6.06
N ARG A 420 -4.33 8.81 -6.50
CA ARG A 420 -4.53 7.58 -5.72
C ARG A 420 -4.12 6.38 -6.56
N ASP A 421 -3.79 5.28 -5.91
CA ASP A 421 -3.76 3.97 -6.59
C ASP A 421 -4.95 3.10 -6.17
N THR A 422 -5.69 3.51 -5.14
CA THR A 422 -6.82 2.79 -4.60
C THR A 422 -7.99 3.75 -4.34
N ILE A 423 -9.18 3.47 -4.90
CA ILE A 423 -10.40 4.26 -4.70
C ILE A 423 -11.45 3.46 -3.95
N LEU A 424 -12.06 4.07 -2.94
CA LEU A 424 -13.18 3.46 -2.23
C LEU A 424 -14.50 3.81 -2.92
N THR A 425 -15.31 2.80 -3.22
CA THR A 425 -16.60 2.94 -3.89
C THR A 425 -17.70 2.34 -3.01
N PHE A 426 -18.73 3.09 -2.62
CA PHE A 426 -19.82 2.52 -1.81
C PHE A 426 -20.93 1.94 -2.69
N GLY A 427 -21.76 1.09 -2.08
CA GLY A 427 -22.84 0.40 -2.79
C GLY A 427 -23.86 1.38 -3.40
N GLY A 428 -24.23 1.17 -4.66
CA GLY A 428 -25.13 2.02 -5.41
C GLY A 428 -24.50 3.29 -6.00
N GLU A 429 -23.18 3.48 -5.82
CA GLU A 429 -22.47 4.63 -6.37
C GLU A 429 -21.89 4.34 -7.76
N THR A 430 -21.71 5.40 -8.55
CA THR A 430 -20.85 5.40 -9.73
C THR A 430 -19.74 6.40 -9.51
N ARG A 431 -18.50 5.96 -9.69
CA ARG A 431 -17.29 6.77 -9.59
C ARG A 431 -16.60 6.75 -10.94
N GLU A 432 -15.88 7.81 -11.27
CA GLU A 432 -15.09 7.86 -12.49
C GLU A 432 -13.66 8.22 -12.15
N ILE A 433 -12.69 7.49 -12.70
CA ILE A 433 -11.28 7.76 -12.51
C ILE A 433 -10.60 8.05 -13.85
N ALA A 434 -9.55 8.86 -13.81
CA ALA A 434 -8.72 9.19 -14.95
C ALA A 434 -7.24 8.93 -14.71
N PHE A 435 -6.57 8.35 -15.70
CA PHE A 435 -5.13 8.11 -15.69
C PHE A 435 -4.55 8.16 -17.10
N SER A 436 -3.23 8.27 -17.20
CA SER A 436 -2.48 8.03 -18.43
C SER A 436 -1.85 6.63 -18.36
N ALA A 437 -2.03 5.83 -19.41
CA ALA A 437 -1.48 4.48 -19.53
C ALA A 437 0.04 4.51 -19.80
N HIS A 438 0.82 5.07 -18.87
CA HIS A 438 2.22 5.42 -19.10
C HIS A 438 3.22 4.29 -18.80
N ASN A 439 2.80 3.26 -18.05
CA ASN A 439 3.66 2.16 -17.63
C ASN A 439 3.35 0.90 -18.47
N PRO A 440 4.24 0.45 -19.38
CA PRO A 440 3.97 -0.71 -20.24
C PRO A 440 3.86 -2.03 -19.48
N GLY A 441 3.01 -2.93 -19.96
CA GLY A 441 2.81 -4.27 -19.38
C GLY A 441 1.35 -4.60 -19.09
N ASP A 442 1.16 -5.72 -18.39
CA ASP A 442 -0.15 -6.25 -18.01
C ASP A 442 -0.39 -5.95 -16.52
N TRP A 443 -1.33 -5.05 -16.22
CA TRP A 443 -1.54 -4.50 -14.88
C TRP A 443 -2.88 -4.91 -14.29
N LEU A 444 -2.83 -5.53 -13.11
CA LEU A 444 -4.03 -5.97 -12.41
C LEU A 444 -4.87 -4.76 -11.96
N PHE A 445 -6.19 -4.89 -12.08
CA PHE A 445 -7.18 -3.99 -11.50
C PHE A 445 -8.21 -4.80 -10.72
N HIS A 446 -8.25 -4.64 -9.41
CA HIS A 446 -9.03 -5.54 -8.55
C HIS A 446 -9.60 -4.86 -7.31
N CYS A 447 -10.57 -5.53 -6.66
CA CYS A 447 -11.02 -5.12 -5.34
C CYS A 447 -9.99 -5.54 -4.28
N HIS A 448 -9.53 -4.60 -3.47
CA HIS A 448 -8.58 -4.78 -2.39
C HIS A 448 -9.25 -5.21 -1.06
N MET A 449 -10.54 -5.50 -1.08
CA MET A 449 -11.13 -6.41 -0.09
C MET A 449 -10.81 -7.83 -0.53
N LEU A 450 -9.84 -8.47 0.13
CA LEU A 450 -9.14 -9.63 -0.42
C LEU A 450 -10.06 -10.82 -0.68
N SER A 451 -11.09 -11.01 0.16
CA SER A 451 -12.09 -12.05 -0.06
C SER A 451 -12.97 -11.78 -1.27
N HIS A 452 -13.16 -10.53 -1.67
CA HIS A 452 -13.91 -10.15 -2.88
C HIS A 452 -13.09 -10.44 -4.14
N ALA A 453 -11.79 -10.09 -4.15
CA ALA A 453 -10.87 -10.51 -5.22
C ALA A 453 -10.88 -12.03 -5.39
N ALA A 454 -10.74 -12.77 -4.29
CA ALA A 454 -10.72 -14.23 -4.30
C ALA A 454 -12.06 -14.89 -4.69
N SER A 455 -13.17 -14.14 -4.74
CA SER A 455 -14.48 -14.62 -5.17
C SER A 455 -15.04 -13.88 -6.40
N GLY A 456 -14.16 -13.23 -7.17
CA GLY A 456 -14.41 -12.85 -8.57
C GLY A 456 -14.03 -11.44 -8.99
N MET A 457 -13.68 -10.53 -8.08
CA MET A 457 -13.42 -9.11 -8.40
C MET A 457 -11.98 -8.83 -8.82
N MET A 458 -11.57 -9.42 -9.94
CA MET A 458 -10.26 -9.20 -10.56
C MET A 458 -10.41 -9.04 -12.07
N THR A 459 -9.73 -8.06 -12.64
CA THR A 459 -9.50 -7.90 -14.08
C THR A 459 -8.13 -7.27 -14.28
N TRP A 460 -7.75 -6.93 -15.50
CA TRP A 460 -6.45 -6.31 -15.78
C TRP A 460 -6.54 -5.45 -17.04
N VAL A 461 -5.59 -4.53 -17.18
CA VAL A 461 -5.42 -3.70 -18.38
C VAL A 461 -4.07 -3.98 -19.00
N ARG A 462 -4.00 -3.88 -20.32
CA ARG A 462 -2.74 -3.97 -21.07
C ARG A 462 -2.31 -2.60 -21.54
N VAL A 463 -1.02 -2.33 -21.46
CA VAL A 463 -0.39 -1.12 -22.02
C VAL A 463 0.72 -1.53 -22.98
N THR A 464 0.59 -1.18 -24.26
CA THR A 464 1.50 -1.55 -25.35
C THR A 464 2.33 -0.41 -25.93
#